data_AF-A0A6L8VCB3-F1
#
_entry.id   AF-A0A6L8VCB3-F1
#
_cell.length_a   1.000
_cell.length_b   1.000
_cell.length_c   1.000
_cell.angle_alpha   90.00
_cell.angle_beta   90.00
_cell.angle_gamma   90.00
#
_symmetry.space_group_name_H-M   'P 1'
#
loop_
_entity.id
_entity.type
_entity.pdbx_description
1 polymer ?
#
loop_
_entity_poly.entity_id
_entity_poly.type
_entity_poly.pdbx_seq_one_letter_code
_entity_poly.pdbx_strand_id
1 'polypeptide(L)'
;MEQEASFIHHQKISAETIASRIVPVKELLQTELDLYEVSKDAETGEHYLHYAYMHRDFTSTGEPESFHYLLPIDSDDVLGMIFGEQGYAYPEFWRKAFLRNGPEGFYIWFDPAHEAEQSEDEAIAADLLNKLRAFKESGSADPDAVRKLLEELDETRKKDD
;
A
#
# COMPACT_ATOMS: atom_id res chain seq x y z
N MET A 1 -5.09 -28.54 -1.41
CA MET A 1 -4.34 -28.32 -0.15
C MET A 1 -3.39 -27.13 -0.27
N GLU A 2 -2.62 -26.97 -1.36
CA GLU A 2 -1.72 -25.79 -1.52
C GLU A 2 -2.45 -24.43 -1.55
N GLN A 3 -3.66 -24.34 -2.12
CA GLN A 3 -4.39 -23.07 -2.20
C GLN A 3 -4.83 -22.50 -0.84
N GLU A 4 -5.15 -23.32 0.18
CA GLU A 4 -5.51 -22.78 1.51
C GLU A 4 -4.30 -22.29 2.30
N ALA A 5 -3.09 -22.75 1.95
CA ALA A 5 -1.85 -22.38 2.63
C ALA A 5 -1.29 -21.03 2.16
N SER A 6 -1.58 -20.61 0.93
CA SER A 6 -1.12 -19.33 0.37
C SER A 6 -1.60 -18.14 1.18
N PHE A 7 -0.70 -17.17 1.42
CA PHE A 7 -0.98 -15.95 2.16
C PHE A 7 -2.02 -15.03 1.49
N ILE A 8 -2.26 -15.17 0.18
CA ILE A 8 -3.22 -14.34 -0.55
C ILE A 8 -4.65 -14.49 -0.04
N HIS A 9 -4.96 -15.62 0.61
CA HIS A 9 -6.28 -15.90 1.17
C HIS A 9 -6.45 -15.44 2.62
N HIS A 10 -5.40 -14.90 3.24
CA HIS A 10 -5.40 -14.46 4.64
C HIS A 10 -5.48 -12.93 4.72
N GLN A 11 -6.41 -12.40 5.50
CA GLN A 11 -6.53 -10.95 5.72
C GLN A 11 -5.40 -10.38 6.60
N LYS A 12 -4.89 -11.20 7.54
CA LYS A 12 -3.89 -10.82 8.52
C LYS A 12 -3.03 -12.03 8.83
N ILE A 13 -1.71 -11.86 8.81
CA ILE A 13 -0.73 -12.94 9.01
C ILE A 13 0.18 -12.54 10.17
N SER A 14 0.51 -13.45 11.08
CA SER A 14 1.41 -13.12 12.19
C SER A 14 2.85 -13.00 11.72
N ALA A 15 3.64 -12.14 12.38
CA ALA A 15 5.07 -12.05 12.11
C ALA A 15 5.81 -13.38 12.36
N GLU A 16 5.34 -14.19 13.32
CA GLU A 16 5.89 -15.53 13.58
C GLU A 16 5.67 -16.49 12.40
N THR A 17 4.50 -16.43 11.76
CA THR A 17 4.22 -17.23 10.55
C THR A 17 5.11 -16.77 9.39
N ILE A 18 5.26 -15.46 9.16
CA ILE A 18 6.17 -14.95 8.13
C ILE A 18 7.61 -15.39 8.41
N ALA A 19 8.11 -15.21 9.63
CA ALA A 19 9.48 -15.55 10.00
C ALA A 19 9.79 -17.05 9.91
N SER A 20 8.78 -17.92 10.07
CA SER A 20 8.96 -19.38 9.97
C SER A 20 8.83 -19.93 8.55
N ARG A 21 8.09 -19.24 7.66
CA ARG A 21 7.80 -19.71 6.30
C ARG A 21 8.60 -19.00 5.21
N ILE A 22 8.80 -17.69 5.33
CA ILE A 22 9.53 -16.91 4.33
C ILE A 22 11.02 -17.10 4.54
N VAL A 23 11.68 -17.68 3.55
CA VAL A 23 13.13 -17.93 3.54
C VAL A 23 13.81 -17.13 2.42
N PRO A 24 14.98 -16.52 2.68
CA PRO A 24 15.72 -15.81 1.65
C PRO A 24 16.28 -16.81 0.62
N VAL A 25 16.19 -16.44 -0.65
CA VAL A 25 16.73 -17.23 -1.79
C VAL A 25 17.93 -16.52 -2.38
N LYS A 26 17.82 -15.21 -2.63
CA LYS A 26 18.87 -14.43 -3.29
C LYS A 26 18.81 -12.96 -2.90
N GLU A 27 19.89 -12.46 -2.31
CA GLU A 27 20.09 -11.03 -2.12
C GLU A 27 20.29 -10.33 -3.48
N LEU A 28 19.57 -9.22 -3.68
CA LEU A 28 19.65 -8.35 -4.84
C LEU A 28 20.44 -7.07 -4.52
N LEU A 29 20.19 -6.47 -3.35
CA LEU A 29 20.86 -5.27 -2.86
C LEU A 29 20.83 -5.24 -1.33
N GLN A 30 21.94 -4.88 -0.71
CA GLN A 30 21.99 -4.56 0.71
C GLN A 30 22.80 -3.29 0.95
N THR A 31 22.22 -2.32 1.65
CA THR A 31 22.86 -1.09 2.11
C THR A 31 22.77 -1.00 3.64
N GLU A 32 23.20 0.12 4.22
CA GLU A 32 23.04 0.35 5.66
C GLU A 32 21.59 0.51 6.11
N LEU A 33 20.68 0.91 5.20
CA LEU A 33 19.29 1.23 5.52
C LEU A 33 18.30 0.34 4.78
N ASP A 34 18.69 -0.22 3.64
CA ASP A 34 17.81 -0.93 2.72
C ASP A 34 18.31 -2.35 2.46
N LEU A 35 17.37 -3.29 2.34
CA LEU A 35 17.60 -4.65 1.88
C LEU A 35 16.57 -4.97 0.81
N TYR A 36 17.03 -5.50 -0.32
CA TYR A 36 16.22 -6.14 -1.34
C TYR A 36 16.72 -7.56 -1.56
N GLU A 37 15.80 -8.52 -1.45
CA GLU A 37 16.09 -9.93 -1.72
C GLU A 37 14.88 -10.63 -2.34
N VAL A 38 15.15 -11.66 -3.14
CA VAL A 38 14.16 -12.65 -3.50
C VAL A 38 14.06 -13.64 -2.35
N SER A 39 12.85 -13.84 -1.86
CA SER A 39 12.49 -14.80 -0.82
C SER A 39 11.42 -15.74 -1.32
N LYS A 40 11.22 -16.84 -0.59
CA LYS A 40 10.28 -17.89 -0.96
C LYS A 40 9.54 -18.40 0.26
N ASP A 41 8.27 -18.71 0.10
CA ASP A 41 7.52 -19.48 1.08
C ASP A 41 7.93 -20.95 1.01
N ALA A 42 8.52 -21.47 2.08
CA ALA A 42 8.97 -22.85 2.16
C ALA A 42 7.82 -23.86 2.10
N GLU A 43 6.59 -23.46 2.43
CA GLU A 43 5.42 -24.33 2.44
C GLU A 43 4.75 -24.42 1.07
N THR A 44 4.48 -23.27 0.41
CA THR A 44 3.74 -23.22 -0.86
C THR A 44 4.64 -23.14 -2.08
N GLY A 45 5.87 -22.68 -1.90
CA GLY A 45 6.81 -22.43 -2.97
C GLY A 45 6.66 -21.09 -3.69
N GLU A 46 5.73 -20.25 -3.25
CA GLU A 46 5.50 -18.91 -3.80
C GLU A 46 6.72 -18.01 -3.56
N HIS A 47 7.01 -17.15 -4.53
CA HIS A 47 8.14 -16.21 -4.45
C HIS A 47 7.67 -14.82 -4.07
N TYR A 48 8.54 -14.13 -3.34
CA TYR A 48 8.31 -12.78 -2.86
C TYR A 48 9.56 -11.94 -3.11
N LEU A 49 9.38 -10.72 -3.58
CA LEU A 49 10.39 -9.69 -3.43
C LEU A 49 10.25 -9.09 -2.03
N HIS A 50 11.25 -9.31 -1.20
CA HIS A 50 11.33 -8.76 0.15
C HIS A 50 12.13 -7.46 0.12
N TYR A 51 11.48 -6.38 0.54
CA TYR A 51 12.12 -5.10 0.80
C TYR A 51 12.05 -4.82 2.30
N ALA A 52 13.20 -4.58 2.93
CA ALA A 52 13.26 -4.14 4.32
C ALA A 52 13.98 -2.79 4.43
N TYR A 53 13.42 -1.89 5.23
CA TYR A 53 13.93 -0.55 5.49
C TYR A 53 14.09 -0.33 6.98
N MET A 54 15.26 0.12 7.41
CA MET A 54 15.55 0.49 8.79
C MET A 54 15.45 2.01 8.98
N HIS A 55 14.48 2.46 9.74
CA HIS A 55 14.36 3.85 10.17
C HIS A 55 15.12 4.08 11.47
N ARG A 56 16.09 4.99 11.44
CA ARG A 56 16.80 5.44 12.65
C ARG A 56 16.18 6.74 13.13
N ASP A 57 15.39 6.67 14.21
CA ASP A 57 14.95 7.88 14.91
C ASP A 57 16.10 8.40 15.79
N PHE A 58 16.54 9.63 15.52
CA PHE A 58 17.61 10.30 16.27
C PHE A 58 17.09 11.14 17.44
N THR A 59 15.77 11.17 17.68
CA THR A 59 15.11 12.12 18.58
C THR A 59 14.39 11.50 19.78
N SER A 60 13.97 10.22 19.71
CA SER A 60 13.29 9.52 20.81
C SER A 60 13.83 8.10 21.01
N THR A 61 14.27 7.77 22.23
CA THR A 61 14.53 6.42 22.79
C THR A 61 15.45 5.42 22.05
N GLY A 62 15.87 5.66 20.81
CA GLY A 62 17.03 5.03 20.17
C GLY A 62 16.88 3.60 19.64
N GLU A 63 15.69 3.01 19.68
CA GLU A 63 15.44 1.69 19.08
C GLU A 63 15.16 1.86 17.56
N PRO A 64 15.94 1.22 16.67
CA PRO A 64 15.69 1.27 15.24
C PRO A 64 14.36 0.58 14.89
N GLU A 65 13.51 1.26 14.14
CA GLU A 65 12.28 0.66 13.60
C GLU A 65 12.60 -0.01 12.26
N SER A 66 12.13 -1.25 12.06
CA SER A 66 12.30 -1.97 10.81
C SER A 66 10.96 -2.19 10.13
N PHE A 67 10.87 -1.77 8.88
CA PHE A 67 9.71 -1.92 8.02
C PHE A 67 10.01 -3.02 7.00
N HIS A 68 9.07 -3.93 6.81
CA HIS A 68 9.19 -5.10 5.96
C HIS A 68 8.02 -5.16 5.00
N TYR A 69 8.35 -5.37 3.73
CA TYR A 69 7.41 -5.43 2.62
C TYR A 69 7.67 -6.69 1.79
N LEU A 70 6.62 -7.44 1.47
CA LEU A 70 6.71 -8.68 0.69
C LEU A 70 5.75 -8.58 -0.49
N LEU A 71 6.31 -8.34 -1.68
CA LEU A 71 5.57 -8.31 -2.93
C LEU A 71 5.56 -9.70 -3.57
N PRO A 72 4.40 -10.32 -3.82
CA PRO A 72 4.33 -11.56 -4.58
C PRO A 72 4.87 -11.36 -6.00
N ILE A 73 5.74 -12.27 -6.44
CA ILE A 73 6.36 -12.25 -7.77
C ILE A 73 6.24 -13.62 -8.45
N ASP A 74 6.17 -13.62 -9.77
CA ASP A 74 6.13 -14.85 -10.56
C ASP A 74 7.55 -15.43 -10.71
N SER A 75 7.64 -16.72 -11.07
CA SER A 75 8.96 -17.37 -11.24
C SER A 75 9.77 -16.75 -12.39
N ASP A 76 9.11 -16.21 -13.41
CA ASP A 76 9.77 -15.52 -14.52
C ASP A 76 10.34 -14.16 -14.07
N ASP A 77 9.63 -13.45 -13.19
CA ASP A 77 10.10 -12.18 -12.59
C ASP A 77 11.39 -12.40 -11.79
N VAL A 78 11.49 -13.52 -11.06
CA VAL A 78 12.69 -13.88 -10.29
C VAL A 78 13.92 -13.93 -11.19
N LEU A 79 13.81 -14.56 -12.36
CA LEU A 79 14.92 -14.65 -13.30
C LEU A 79 15.29 -13.28 -13.85
N GLY A 80 14.30 -12.48 -14.25
CA GLY A 80 14.50 -11.12 -14.76
C GLY A 80 15.22 -10.22 -13.75
N MET A 81 14.85 -10.30 -12.47
CA MET A 81 15.51 -9.52 -11.40
C MET A 81 16.95 -9.98 -11.16
N ILE A 82 17.21 -11.29 -11.15
CA ILE A 82 18.56 -11.84 -10.93
C ILE A 82 19.53 -11.45 -12.04
N PHE A 83 19.06 -11.38 -13.29
CA PHE A 83 19.88 -10.97 -14.44
C PHE A 83 19.94 -9.46 -14.65
N GLY A 84 19.21 -8.66 -13.85
CA GLY A 84 19.18 -7.21 -13.95
C GLY A 84 18.38 -6.68 -15.14
N GLU A 85 17.51 -7.50 -15.72
CA GLU A 85 16.65 -7.14 -16.85
C GLU A 85 15.34 -6.48 -16.38
N GLN A 86 14.96 -6.69 -15.12
CA GLN A 86 13.73 -6.18 -14.51
C GLN A 86 14.03 -5.34 -13.28
N GLY A 87 13.41 -4.15 -13.20
CA GLY A 87 13.49 -3.28 -12.03
C GLY A 87 12.61 -3.79 -10.88
N TYR A 88 13.08 -3.58 -9.65
CA TYR A 88 12.43 -4.09 -8.43
C TYR A 88 12.34 -3.05 -7.30
N ALA A 89 12.85 -1.84 -7.53
CA ALA A 89 12.89 -0.79 -6.51
C ALA A 89 11.49 -0.34 -6.06
N TYR A 90 11.33 -0.20 -4.74
CA TYR A 90 10.16 0.45 -4.15
C TYR A 90 10.34 1.98 -4.20
N PRO A 91 9.27 2.76 -4.47
CA PRO A 91 7.91 2.33 -4.82
C PRO A 91 7.69 2.10 -6.33
N GLU A 92 8.66 2.39 -7.19
CA GLU A 92 8.49 2.48 -8.65
C GLU A 92 7.86 1.23 -9.31
N PHE A 93 8.31 0.04 -8.90
CA PHE A 93 7.87 -1.24 -9.48
C PHE A 93 6.80 -1.96 -8.64
N TRP A 94 6.37 -1.36 -7.53
CA TRP A 94 5.47 -1.98 -6.56
C TRP A 94 4.03 -1.55 -6.83
N ARG A 95 3.44 -2.09 -7.91
CA ARG A 95 2.09 -1.72 -8.38
C ARG A 95 1.00 -2.74 -8.03
N LYS A 96 1.39 -3.93 -7.58
CA LYS A 96 0.47 -4.99 -7.14
C LYS A 96 0.33 -4.93 -5.63
N ALA A 97 -0.73 -5.53 -5.10
CA ALA A 97 -0.88 -5.69 -3.66
C ALA A 97 0.30 -6.46 -3.05
N PHE A 98 0.79 -5.98 -1.90
CA PHE A 98 1.91 -6.56 -1.17
C PHE A 98 1.63 -6.61 0.33
N LEU A 99 2.31 -7.49 1.04
CA LEU A 99 2.23 -7.55 2.50
C LEU A 99 3.17 -6.52 3.12
N ARG A 100 2.72 -5.81 4.15
CA ARG A 100 3.57 -4.93 4.97
C ARG A 100 3.43 -5.22 6.45
N ASN A 101 4.51 -5.14 7.21
CA ASN A 101 4.43 -5.27 8.67
C ASN A 101 3.72 -4.05 9.29
N GLY A 102 2.89 -4.32 10.28
CA GLY A 102 2.23 -3.32 11.10
C GLY A 102 2.80 -3.29 12.53
N PRO A 103 2.47 -2.25 13.31
CA PRO A 103 2.99 -2.04 14.66
C PRO A 103 2.61 -3.14 15.66
N GLU A 104 1.55 -3.92 15.38
CA GLU A 104 1.06 -4.99 16.26
C GLU A 104 1.72 -6.36 16.00
N GLY A 105 2.79 -6.45 15.21
CA GLY A 105 3.46 -7.74 14.93
C GLY A 105 2.70 -8.62 13.94
N PHE A 106 1.95 -8.00 13.03
CA PHE A 106 1.23 -8.69 11.95
C PHE A 106 1.54 -8.06 10.60
N TYR A 107 1.38 -8.85 9.56
CA TYR A 107 1.42 -8.42 8.17
C TYR A 107 -0.01 -8.28 7.63
N ILE A 108 -0.22 -7.22 6.88
CA ILE A 108 -1.48 -6.91 6.21
C ILE A 108 -1.23 -6.66 4.73
N TRP A 109 -2.18 -7.05 3.89
CA TRP A 109 -2.16 -6.70 2.48
C TRP A 109 -2.44 -5.21 2.29
N PHE A 110 -1.59 -4.57 1.51
CA PHE A 110 -1.72 -3.20 1.09
C PHE A 110 -1.74 -3.16 -0.44
N ASP A 111 -2.75 -2.50 -1.01
CA ASP A 111 -2.91 -2.34 -2.45
C ASP A 111 -2.69 -0.88 -2.84
N PRO A 112 -1.56 -0.54 -3.49
CA PRO A 112 -1.27 0.83 -3.92
C PRO A 112 -2.20 1.30 -5.05
N ALA A 113 -2.87 0.41 -5.78
CA ALA A 113 -3.82 0.80 -6.83
C ALA A 113 -5.09 1.42 -6.25
N HIS A 114 -5.53 0.97 -5.07
CA HIS A 114 -6.69 1.54 -4.38
C HIS A 114 -6.41 2.96 -3.83
N GLU A 115 -5.15 3.32 -3.56
CA GLU A 115 -4.80 4.72 -3.24
C GLU A 115 -4.83 5.63 -4.46
N ALA A 116 -4.62 5.10 -5.67
CA ALA A 116 -4.73 5.90 -6.90
C ALA A 116 -6.18 6.32 -7.18
N GLU A 117 -7.18 5.52 -6.79
CA GLU A 117 -8.60 5.90 -6.86
C GLU A 117 -8.98 7.00 -5.85
N GLN A 118 -8.30 7.09 -4.69
CA GLN A 118 -8.52 8.18 -3.72
C GLN A 118 -8.11 9.56 -4.28
N SER A 119 -7.26 9.62 -5.31
CA SER A 119 -6.94 10.88 -6.01
C SER A 119 -8.14 11.46 -6.77
N GLU A 120 -9.08 10.63 -7.23
CA GLU A 120 -10.31 11.12 -7.87
C GLU A 120 -11.29 11.63 -6.80
N ASP A 121 -11.38 10.95 -5.65
CA ASP A 121 -12.12 11.41 -4.48
C ASP A 121 -11.59 12.74 -3.91
N GLU A 122 -10.27 12.99 -3.97
CA GLU A 122 -9.67 14.26 -3.55
C GLU A 122 -10.08 15.43 -4.45
N ALA A 123 -10.22 15.20 -5.77
CA ALA A 123 -10.69 16.24 -6.69
C ALA A 123 -12.16 16.60 -6.44
N ILE A 124 -12.99 15.59 -6.13
CA ILE A 124 -14.39 15.76 -5.75
C ILE A 124 -14.49 16.47 -4.40
N ALA A 125 -13.69 16.05 -3.41
CA ALA A 125 -13.62 16.69 -2.10
C ALA A 125 -13.18 18.15 -2.20
N ALA A 126 -12.21 18.46 -3.06
CA ALA A 126 -11.76 19.82 -3.34
C ALA A 126 -12.86 20.66 -4.01
N ASP A 127 -13.59 20.10 -4.98
CA ASP A 127 -14.73 20.76 -5.63
C ASP A 127 -15.88 21.04 -4.63
N LEU A 128 -16.22 20.07 -3.78
CA LEU A 128 -17.19 20.25 -2.70
C LEU A 128 -16.76 21.33 -1.70
N LEU A 129 -15.50 21.32 -1.27
CA LEU A 129 -14.94 22.34 -0.37
C LEU A 129 -14.99 23.74 -0.98
N ASN A 130 -14.72 23.86 -2.28
CA ASN A 130 -14.79 25.14 -2.99
C ASN A 130 -16.22 25.65 -3.10
N LYS A 131 -17.19 24.79 -3.43
CA LYS A 131 -18.62 25.14 -3.46
C LYS A 131 -19.13 25.60 -2.09
N LEU A 132 -18.74 24.91 -1.02
CA LEU A 132 -19.10 25.28 0.36
C LEU A 132 -18.47 26.61 0.81
N ARG A 133 -17.20 26.86 0.44
CA ARG A 133 -16.53 28.14 0.71
C ARG A 133 -17.19 29.30 -0.03
N ALA A 134 -17.47 29.14 -1.32
CA ALA A 134 -18.14 30.16 -2.12
C ALA A 134 -19.54 30.50 -1.56
N PHE A 135 -20.28 29.50 -1.08
CA PHE A 135 -21.56 29.70 -0.41
C PHE A 135 -21.42 30.44 0.94
N LYS A 136 -20.40 30.11 1.73
CA LYS A 136 -20.13 30.79 3.00
C LYS A 136 -19.73 32.25 2.80
N GLU A 137 -18.94 32.54 1.76
CA GLU A 137 -18.47 33.89 1.41
C GLU A 137 -19.55 34.75 0.78
N SER A 138 -20.53 34.15 0.08
CA SER A 138 -21.66 34.88 -0.49
C SER A 138 -22.67 35.38 0.55
N GLY A 139 -22.50 35.02 1.83
CA GLY A 139 -23.33 35.49 2.95
C GLY A 139 -24.82 35.14 2.83
N SER A 140 -25.16 34.24 1.90
CA SER A 140 -26.53 33.98 1.45
C SER A 140 -27.15 32.84 2.26
N ALA A 141 -27.57 33.12 3.49
CA ALA A 141 -28.31 32.16 4.33
C ALA A 141 -29.83 32.11 3.99
N ASP A 142 -30.21 32.49 2.77
CA ASP A 142 -31.60 32.42 2.33
C ASP A 142 -32.00 30.96 2.03
N PRO A 143 -33.19 30.49 2.46
CA PRO A 143 -33.68 29.14 2.20
C PRO A 143 -33.60 28.66 0.75
N ASP A 144 -33.77 29.56 -0.24
CA ASP A 144 -33.70 29.19 -1.65
C ASP A 144 -32.26 28.98 -2.13
N ALA A 145 -31.31 29.73 -1.58
CA ALA A 145 -29.88 29.56 -1.87
C ALA A 145 -29.35 28.25 -1.26
N VAL A 146 -29.82 27.89 -0.07
CA VAL A 146 -29.51 26.61 0.59
C VAL A 146 -30.08 25.44 -0.21
N ARG A 147 -31.32 25.54 -0.69
CA ARG A 147 -31.95 24.49 -1.51
C ARG A 147 -31.15 24.23 -2.79
N LYS A 148 -30.76 25.30 -3.49
CA LYS A 148 -29.97 25.20 -4.71
C LYS A 148 -28.59 24.56 -4.47
N LEU A 149 -27.93 24.91 -3.37
CA LEU A 149 -26.67 24.28 -2.98
C LEU A 149 -26.84 22.78 -2.75
N LEU A 150 -27.89 22.37 -2.04
CA LEU A 150 -28.16 20.96 -1.76
C LEU A 150 -28.46 20.17 -3.05
N GLU A 151 -29.21 20.75 -3.98
CA GLU A 151 -29.47 20.15 -5.30
C GLU A 151 -28.18 19.98 -6.13
N GLU A 152 -27.31 20.99 -6.15
CA GLU A 152 -26.01 20.93 -6.85
C GLU A 152 -25.05 19.89 -6.23
N LEU A 153 -25.09 19.72 -4.91
CA LEU A 153 -24.31 18.71 -4.19
C LEU A 153 -24.82 17.28 -4.47
N ASP A 154 -26.15 17.10 -4.54
CA ASP A 154 -26.75 15.81 -4.89
C ASP A 154 -26.49 15.41 -6.34
N GLU A 155 -26.46 16.36 -7.28
CA GLU A 155 -26.10 16.11 -8.68
C GLU A 155 -24.63 15.74 -8.85
N THR A 156 -23.74 16.38 -8.08
CA THR A 156 -22.30 16.06 -8.09
C THR A 156 -22.06 14.63 -7.59
N ARG A 157 -22.87 14.16 -6.64
CA ARG A 157 -22.78 12.81 -6.06
C ARG A 157 -23.39 11.70 -6.93
N LYS A 158 -24.39 12.01 -7.78
CA LYS A 158 -25.06 11.05 -8.67
C LYS A 158 -24.34 10.78 -9.99
N LYS A 159 -23.31 11.56 -10.31
CA LYS A 159 -22.52 11.36 -11.53
C LYS A 159 -21.59 10.15 -11.46
N ASP A 160 -21.43 9.56 -10.27
CA ASP A 160 -20.55 8.43 -9.98
C ASP A 160 -21.28 7.09 -9.72
N ASP A 161 -22.61 7.02 -9.91
CA ASP A 161 -23.40 5.76 -10.00
C ASP A 161 -23.67 5.39 -11.48
#